data_AF-D8Q2S0-F1
#
_entry.id   AF-D8Q2S0-F1
#
_cell.length_a   1.000
_cell.length_b   1.000
_cell.length_c   1.000
_cell.angle_alpha   90.00
_cell.angle_beta   90.00
_cell.angle_gamma   90.00
#
_symmetry.space_group_name_H-M   'P 1'
#
loop_
_entity.id
_entity.type
_entity.pdbx_description
1 polymer ?
#
loop_
_entity_poly.entity_id
_entity_poly.type
_entity_poly.pdbx_seq_one_letter_code
_entity_poly.pdbx_strand_id
1 'polypeptide(L)'
;MTQRRLAHAAGGLLPRVAAEAESMCDAIERLHSGAASVFFAQETRMYHVGIAFAGDLFQLAYYDRAGCVLSGTHNVHENPGVLIRAVIGLSLLDESYVGKDTSITVRDRRAFVTVGGVEYEIVELLAAGGDILGKGTVCWRCCRPSSSENYVIKNTWTVLGQLRKPEGEFLRKAARVEGVPNLVCEEKVLRRNGLPQNTLWLRDTLQGSERLAILKNHLQMELRRLVLQPCGRPLVDFQDKDELLTGFNDSIMTHYQLYELCILHCDISDNNIMLRTREHPSSSRGLLIDLDSADEVDSLTGLANVNFGMGTVPFVASDILRPHGSNGRAPWHDLESFLHVLMYICATCSGPSDTPRTNFDLESSPMGPWLTGDYVRKKEIMFDYDESAFRSFVDSVFDPYFDDLKDLVCDLRAVTRTRSGHFTVMDVFDKHMRLRANARAKAAAVQQKDGTPPAGPSARKKRRHSSRPDPPSSNAQEGEGVTDARATSSSATSSSSSSSSSSNASDDSSHASDDTDHTLVSSRSGSEKLTADDTKDGLEDSLEDGSKRAKAFTPRRSQRVKRQRVR
;
A
#
# COMPACT_ATOMS: atom_id res chain seq x y z
N MET A 1 19.62 -18.45 31.29
CA MET A 1 19.24 -18.44 29.86
C MET A 1 17.72 -18.49 29.62
N THR A 2 16.91 -18.94 30.59
CA THR A 2 15.44 -19.07 30.48
C THR A 2 14.67 -17.75 30.64
N GLN A 3 15.17 -16.79 31.44
CA GLN A 3 14.54 -15.47 31.62
C GLN A 3 14.65 -14.54 30.39
N ARG A 4 15.70 -14.69 29.56
CA ARG A 4 15.84 -13.89 28.32
C ARG A 4 14.92 -14.34 27.19
N ARG A 5 14.43 -15.59 27.22
CA ARG A 5 13.43 -16.09 26.24
C ARG A 5 12.01 -15.64 26.56
N LEU A 6 11.69 -15.45 27.84
CA LEU A 6 10.40 -14.91 28.28
C LEU A 6 10.18 -13.47 27.78
N ALA A 7 11.21 -12.62 27.81
CA ALA A 7 11.11 -11.22 27.36
C ALA A 7 11.01 -11.04 25.83
N HIS A 8 11.45 -12.02 25.03
CA HIS A 8 11.39 -11.96 23.57
C HIS A 8 10.19 -12.73 22.97
N ALA A 9 9.66 -13.73 23.67
CA ALA A 9 8.44 -14.44 23.29
C ALA A 9 7.18 -13.71 23.79
N ALA A 10 7.28 -13.02 24.91
CA ALA A 10 6.25 -12.14 25.44
C ALA A 10 6.74 -10.69 25.36
N GLY A 11 6.32 -9.97 24.31
CA GLY A 11 6.29 -8.52 24.38
C GLY A 11 5.40 -8.14 25.58
N GLY A 12 6.03 -7.77 26.70
CA GLY A 12 5.38 -7.06 27.80
C GLY A 12 4.38 -7.82 28.70
N LEU A 13 4.49 -9.13 28.91
CA LEU A 13 3.71 -9.79 29.98
C LEU A 13 4.50 -9.85 31.29
N LEU A 14 4.38 -8.79 32.09
CA LEU A 14 4.36 -8.94 33.54
C LEU A 14 2.90 -8.92 33.99
N PRO A 15 2.40 -9.94 34.72
CA PRO A 15 1.11 -9.81 35.39
C PRO A 15 1.25 -8.73 36.46
N ARG A 16 0.83 -7.50 36.16
CA ARG A 16 0.63 -6.47 37.17
C ARG A 16 -0.72 -6.74 37.81
N VAL A 17 -0.70 -7.27 39.02
CA VAL A 17 -1.88 -7.38 39.89
C VAL A 17 -2.36 -5.95 40.17
N ALA A 18 -3.46 -5.56 39.52
CA ALA A 18 -4.13 -4.29 39.80
C ALA A 18 -4.78 -4.38 41.18
N ALA A 19 -4.54 -3.36 42.01
CA ALA A 19 -5.15 -3.22 43.32
C ALA A 19 -6.53 -2.58 43.14
N GLU A 20 -7.52 -3.40 42.77
CA GLU A 20 -8.98 -3.25 42.90
C GLU A 20 -9.60 -4.40 42.09
N ALA A 21 -10.84 -4.81 42.39
CA ALA A 21 -11.50 -5.90 41.67
C ALA A 21 -11.84 -5.46 40.22
N GLU A 22 -10.82 -5.46 39.35
CA GLU A 22 -10.90 -5.17 37.93
C GLU A 22 -12.01 -6.04 37.31
N SER A 23 -12.94 -5.42 36.56
CA SER A 23 -13.99 -6.19 35.91
C SER A 23 -13.40 -6.99 34.76
N MET A 24 -14.05 -8.08 34.35
CA MET A 24 -13.59 -8.83 33.18
C MET A 24 -13.61 -7.97 31.91
N CYS A 25 -14.52 -6.99 31.82
CA CYS A 25 -14.57 -6.05 30.70
C CYS A 25 -13.28 -5.22 30.62
N ASP A 26 -12.84 -4.63 31.73
CA ASP A 26 -11.62 -3.80 31.77
C ASP A 26 -10.37 -4.62 31.42
N ALA A 27 -10.30 -5.86 31.93
CA ALA A 27 -9.20 -6.77 31.65
C ALA A 27 -9.14 -7.15 30.15
N ILE A 28 -10.29 -7.32 29.50
CA ILE A 28 -10.40 -7.60 28.06
C ILE A 28 -10.06 -6.37 27.22
N GLU A 29 -10.51 -5.17 27.61
CA GLU A 29 -10.16 -3.90 26.96
C GLU A 29 -8.64 -3.69 26.90
N ARG A 30 -7.95 -3.91 28.02
CA ARG A 30 -6.48 -3.85 28.04
C ARG A 30 -5.83 -4.87 27.13
N LEU A 31 -6.45 -6.04 27.03
CA LEU A 31 -5.96 -7.11 26.17
C LEU A 31 -6.17 -6.79 24.69
N HIS A 32 -7.23 -6.07 24.33
CA HIS A 32 -7.41 -5.48 22.99
C HIS A 32 -6.26 -4.54 22.63
N SER A 33 -5.91 -3.59 23.51
CA SER A 33 -4.79 -2.67 23.29
C SER A 33 -3.43 -3.40 23.21
N GLY A 34 -3.24 -4.43 24.05
CA GLY A 34 -2.05 -5.29 24.00
C GLY A 34 -1.94 -6.06 22.68
N ALA A 35 -3.04 -6.61 22.18
CA ALA A 35 -3.07 -7.29 20.89
C ALA A 35 -2.73 -6.32 19.75
N ALA A 36 -3.29 -5.10 19.76
CA ALA A 36 -2.95 -4.04 18.79
C ALA A 36 -1.44 -3.81 18.73
N SER A 37 -0.83 -3.63 19.90
CA SER A 37 0.61 -3.42 20.04
C SER A 37 1.43 -4.59 19.49
N VAL A 38 0.97 -5.83 19.68
CA VAL A 38 1.64 -7.02 19.15
C VAL A 38 1.58 -7.06 17.62
N PHE A 39 0.42 -6.83 17.01
CA PHE A 39 0.29 -6.81 15.55
C PHE A 39 1.11 -5.68 14.92
N PHE A 40 1.16 -4.52 15.59
CA PHE A 40 1.97 -3.39 15.15
C PHE A 40 3.47 -3.69 15.24
N ALA A 41 3.94 -4.23 16.38
CA ALA A 41 5.36 -4.49 16.61
C ALA A 41 5.88 -5.77 15.94
N GLN A 42 4.98 -6.63 15.43
CA GLN A 42 5.32 -7.92 14.85
C GLN A 42 4.50 -8.13 13.59
N GLU A 43 4.95 -7.57 12.47
CA GLU A 43 4.24 -7.53 11.20
C GLU A 43 3.92 -8.92 10.64
N THR A 44 4.72 -9.94 11.01
CA THR A 44 4.53 -11.35 10.63
C THR A 44 3.56 -12.12 11.52
N ARG A 45 2.96 -11.48 12.54
CA ARG A 45 2.02 -12.12 13.46
C ARG A 45 0.69 -12.39 12.75
N MET A 46 0.34 -13.66 12.62
CA MET A 46 -0.90 -14.11 11.96
C MET A 46 -2.10 -14.10 12.91
N TYR A 47 -1.86 -14.40 14.19
CA TYR A 47 -2.85 -14.31 15.27
C TYR A 47 -2.16 -14.13 16.61
N HIS A 48 -2.89 -13.63 17.61
CA HIS A 48 -2.42 -13.46 18.98
C HIS A 48 -3.40 -14.10 19.96
N VAL A 49 -2.90 -14.69 21.04
CA VAL A 49 -3.70 -15.28 22.12
C VAL A 49 -3.30 -14.64 23.42
N GLY A 50 -4.28 -14.13 24.16
CA GLY A 50 -4.08 -13.58 25.50
C GLY A 50 -5.00 -14.21 26.54
N ILE A 51 -4.65 -13.99 27.81
CA ILE A 51 -5.41 -14.43 28.97
C ILE A 51 -5.73 -13.19 29.81
N ALA A 52 -7.01 -12.88 29.97
CA ALA A 52 -7.50 -11.84 30.86
C ALA A 52 -7.82 -12.44 32.24
N PHE A 53 -7.53 -11.70 33.31
CA PHE A 53 -7.85 -12.08 34.68
C PHE A 53 -8.66 -10.97 35.36
N ALA A 54 -9.68 -11.37 36.12
CA ALA A 54 -10.51 -10.50 36.94
C ALA A 54 -10.78 -11.22 38.27
N GLY A 55 -9.93 -10.99 39.26
CA GLY A 55 -9.91 -11.77 40.50
C GLY A 55 -9.66 -13.26 40.22
N ASP A 56 -10.57 -14.11 40.70
CA ASP A 56 -10.52 -15.57 40.49
C ASP A 56 -11.07 -16.00 39.12
N LEU A 57 -11.54 -15.07 38.30
CA LEU A 57 -12.04 -15.35 36.96
C LEU A 57 -10.95 -15.12 35.92
N PHE A 58 -10.96 -15.93 34.86
CA PHE A 58 -10.12 -15.73 33.69
C PHE A 58 -10.89 -16.02 32.41
N GLN A 59 -10.44 -15.41 31.31
CA GLN A 59 -11.01 -15.59 29.98
C GLN A 59 -9.88 -15.60 28.94
N LEU A 60 -10.00 -16.47 27.94
CA LEU A 60 -9.07 -16.54 26.82
C LEU A 60 -9.59 -15.69 25.67
N ALA A 61 -8.68 -14.97 25.03
CA ALA A 61 -8.99 -14.14 23.88
C ALA A 61 -8.07 -14.50 22.70
N TYR A 62 -8.66 -14.76 21.55
CA TYR A 62 -7.97 -15.07 20.30
C TYR A 62 -8.21 -13.94 19.30
N TYR A 63 -7.14 -13.31 18.84
CA TYR A 63 -7.14 -12.22 17.89
C TYR A 63 -6.58 -12.69 16.57
N ASP A 64 -7.32 -12.49 15.49
CA ASP A 64 -6.80 -12.55 14.14
C ASP A 64 -7.29 -11.36 13.33
N ARG A 65 -6.97 -11.33 12.03
CA ARG A 65 -7.36 -10.22 11.18
C ARG A 65 -8.86 -10.09 10.95
N ALA A 66 -9.65 -11.10 11.31
CA ALA A 66 -11.12 -11.04 11.27
C ALA A 66 -11.73 -10.53 12.58
N GLY A 67 -10.94 -10.37 13.65
CA GLY A 67 -11.37 -9.83 14.93
C GLY A 67 -11.06 -10.75 16.10
N CYS A 68 -11.83 -10.59 17.18
CA CYS A 68 -11.60 -11.28 18.44
C CYS A 68 -12.62 -12.41 18.66
N VAL A 69 -12.14 -13.56 19.13
CA VAL A 69 -12.96 -14.67 19.64
C VAL A 69 -12.64 -14.85 21.12
N LEU A 70 -13.65 -14.76 21.96
CA LEU A 70 -13.51 -14.97 23.41
C LEU A 70 -13.97 -16.37 23.80
N SER A 71 -13.29 -16.98 24.76
CA SER A 71 -13.84 -18.15 25.46
C SER A 71 -14.99 -17.74 26.39
N GLY A 72 -15.67 -18.72 26.99
CA GLY A 72 -16.45 -18.43 28.20
C GLY A 72 -15.54 -17.96 29.34
N THR A 73 -16.15 -17.36 30.36
CA THR A 73 -15.46 -17.00 31.61
C THR A 73 -15.31 -18.25 32.48
N HIS A 74 -14.13 -18.42 33.08
CA HIS A 74 -13.78 -19.58 33.89
C HIS A 74 -13.27 -19.15 35.26
N ASN A 75 -13.57 -19.90 36.31
CA ASN A 75 -12.97 -19.68 37.63
C ASN A 75 -11.66 -20.48 37.75
N VAL A 76 -10.58 -19.86 38.24
CA VAL A 76 -9.25 -20.47 38.36
C VAL A 76 -9.23 -21.67 39.32
N HIS A 77 -10.06 -21.65 40.37
CA HIS A 77 -10.16 -22.70 41.37
C HIS A 77 -11.07 -23.84 40.93
N GLU A 78 -12.14 -23.55 40.18
CA GLU A 78 -13.05 -24.57 39.65
C GLU A 78 -12.53 -25.22 38.38
N ASN A 79 -11.79 -24.48 37.55
CA ASN A 79 -11.27 -24.95 36.26
C ASN A 79 -9.73 -24.78 36.10
N PRO A 80 -8.91 -25.17 37.09
CA PRO A 80 -7.46 -24.93 37.04
C PRO A 80 -6.79 -25.62 35.85
N GLY A 81 -7.30 -26.77 35.43
CA GLY A 81 -6.77 -27.50 34.28
C GLY A 81 -6.87 -26.73 32.95
N VAL A 82 -7.89 -25.88 32.77
CA VAL A 82 -8.02 -25.04 31.57
C VAL A 82 -6.93 -23.97 31.56
N LEU A 83 -6.72 -23.28 32.69
CA LEU A 83 -5.68 -22.27 32.82
C LEU A 83 -4.28 -22.87 32.65
N ILE A 84 -4.00 -23.99 33.31
CA ILE A 84 -2.71 -24.68 33.20
C ILE A 84 -2.44 -25.07 31.75
N ARG A 85 -3.42 -25.61 31.02
CA ARG A 85 -3.28 -25.93 29.59
C ARG A 85 -2.99 -24.70 28.75
N ALA A 86 -3.67 -23.57 29.01
CA ALA A 86 -3.43 -22.33 28.28
C ALA A 86 -2.00 -21.80 28.52
N VAL A 87 -1.57 -21.71 29.78
CA VAL A 87 -0.22 -21.25 30.14
C VAL A 87 0.86 -22.17 29.57
N ILE A 88 0.70 -23.49 29.70
CA ILE A 88 1.59 -24.48 29.09
C ILE A 88 1.62 -24.32 27.57
N GLY A 89 0.45 -24.17 26.94
CA GLY A 89 0.32 -23.98 25.50
C GLY A 89 1.11 -22.78 25.00
N LEU A 90 0.90 -21.62 25.63
CA LEU A 90 1.58 -20.37 25.27
C LEU A 90 3.09 -20.38 25.59
N SER A 91 3.52 -21.18 26.56
CA SER A 91 4.93 -21.23 27.01
C SER A 91 5.77 -22.28 26.30
N LEU A 92 5.17 -23.41 25.90
CA LEU A 92 5.89 -24.61 25.46
C LEU A 92 5.60 -25.06 24.03
N LEU A 93 4.50 -24.63 23.42
CA LEU A 93 4.24 -25.00 22.03
C LEU A 93 5.21 -24.29 21.08
N ASP A 94 5.45 -24.91 19.93
CA ASP A 94 6.31 -24.32 18.92
C ASP A 94 5.68 -23.07 18.30
N GLU A 95 6.51 -22.31 17.58
CA GLU A 95 6.17 -21.01 17.02
C GLU A 95 4.89 -21.02 16.15
N SER A 96 4.54 -22.15 15.56
CA SER A 96 3.30 -22.31 14.76
C SER A 96 2.01 -22.18 15.57
N TYR A 97 2.05 -22.44 16.88
CA TYR A 97 0.88 -22.41 17.78
C TYR A 97 0.70 -21.08 18.52
N VAL A 98 1.67 -20.17 18.38
CA VAL A 98 1.58 -18.82 18.97
C VAL A 98 1.32 -17.75 17.90
N GLY A 99 1.12 -18.16 16.64
CA GLY A 99 0.75 -17.27 15.53
C GLY A 99 1.92 -16.64 14.79
N LYS A 100 3.13 -17.19 14.90
CA LYS A 100 4.25 -16.80 14.03
C LYS A 100 4.14 -17.46 12.67
N ASP A 101 4.54 -16.75 11.63
CA ASP A 101 4.66 -17.31 10.29
C ASP A 101 5.89 -18.22 10.19
N THR A 102 5.66 -19.53 10.14
CA THR A 102 6.72 -20.53 10.08
C THR A 102 7.40 -20.67 8.72
N SER A 103 6.88 -20.01 7.68
CA SER A 103 7.59 -19.90 6.39
C SER A 103 8.74 -18.90 6.45
N ILE A 104 8.81 -18.11 7.52
CA ILE A 104 9.88 -17.15 7.80
C ILE A 104 10.84 -17.75 8.82
N THR A 105 12.12 -17.79 8.48
CA THR A 105 13.18 -18.31 9.33
C THR A 105 14.26 -17.26 9.53
N VAL A 106 14.90 -17.26 10.71
CA VAL A 106 16.00 -16.34 11.01
C VAL A 106 17.29 -17.14 11.16
N ARG A 107 18.29 -16.82 10.35
CA ARG A 107 19.62 -17.45 10.36
C ARG A 107 20.68 -16.34 10.35
N ASP A 108 21.63 -16.39 11.27
CA ASP A 108 22.69 -15.37 11.40
C ASP A 108 22.17 -13.92 11.44
N ARG A 109 21.08 -13.68 12.18
CA ARG A 109 20.37 -12.39 12.26
C ARG A 109 19.77 -11.87 10.94
N ARG A 110 19.70 -12.70 9.91
CA ARG A 110 19.02 -12.42 8.64
C ARG A 110 17.73 -13.21 8.56
N ALA A 111 16.67 -12.59 8.07
CA ALA A 111 15.37 -13.22 7.91
C ALA A 111 15.21 -13.74 6.47
N PHE A 112 14.60 -14.91 6.33
CA PHE A 112 14.36 -15.56 5.05
C PHE A 112 12.94 -16.06 4.98
N VAL A 113 12.27 -15.85 3.84
CA VAL A 113 10.93 -16.36 3.58
C VAL A 113 10.97 -17.33 2.41
N THR A 114 10.26 -18.46 2.53
CA THR A 114 10.10 -19.42 1.42
C THR A 114 8.74 -19.22 0.76
N VAL A 115 8.74 -19.04 -0.56
CA VAL A 115 7.54 -18.81 -1.37
C VAL A 115 7.63 -19.63 -2.65
N GLY A 116 6.64 -20.47 -2.93
CA GLY A 116 6.64 -21.33 -4.11
C GLY A 116 7.83 -22.30 -4.16
N GLY A 117 8.38 -22.69 -3.00
CA GLY A 117 9.58 -23.53 -2.89
C GLY A 117 10.90 -22.82 -3.15
N VAL A 118 10.89 -21.49 -3.35
CA VAL A 118 12.09 -20.66 -3.51
C VAL A 118 12.29 -19.82 -2.25
N GLU A 119 13.53 -19.77 -1.77
CA GLU A 119 13.91 -18.99 -0.59
C GLU A 119 14.39 -17.59 -0.98
N TYR A 120 13.94 -16.59 -0.23
CA TYR A 120 14.30 -15.18 -0.40
C TYR A 120 14.78 -14.61 0.93
N GLU A 121 15.88 -13.85 0.92
CA GLU A 121 16.32 -13.04 2.05
C GLU A 121 15.46 -11.79 2.13
N ILE A 122 14.87 -11.52 3.30
CA ILE A 122 14.16 -10.28 3.60
C ILE A 122 15.22 -9.23 3.93
N VAL A 123 15.37 -8.25 3.05
CA VAL A 123 16.38 -7.21 3.17
C VAL A 123 15.83 -5.99 3.90
N GLU A 124 14.57 -5.63 3.63
CA GLU A 124 13.95 -4.41 4.13
C GLU A 124 12.43 -4.55 4.19
N LEU A 125 11.82 -3.95 5.22
CA LEU A 125 10.38 -3.74 5.30
C LEU A 125 10.01 -2.48 4.51
N LEU A 126 9.21 -2.64 3.45
CA LEU A 126 8.76 -1.54 2.60
C LEU A 126 7.47 -0.92 3.11
N ALA A 127 6.53 -1.74 3.59
CA ALA A 127 5.26 -1.29 4.13
C ALA A 127 4.67 -2.33 5.10
N ALA A 128 3.98 -1.88 6.14
CA ALA A 128 3.21 -2.73 7.03
C ALA A 128 1.92 -2.00 7.46
N GLY A 129 0.77 -2.64 7.25
CA GLY A 129 -0.51 -2.15 7.73
C GLY A 129 -0.65 -2.33 9.25
N GLY A 130 -0.89 -1.22 9.96
CA GLY A 130 -1.00 -1.20 11.42
C GLY A 130 -2.33 -1.72 11.98
N ASP A 131 -3.38 -1.78 11.16
CA ASP A 131 -4.71 -2.18 11.61
C ASP A 131 -4.78 -3.66 11.99
N ILE A 132 -5.37 -3.96 13.14
CA ILE A 132 -5.66 -5.36 13.51
C ILE A 132 -6.64 -5.97 12.51
N LEU A 133 -7.68 -5.22 12.12
CA LEU A 133 -8.75 -5.70 11.24
C LEU A 133 -8.40 -5.44 9.77
N GLY A 134 -8.74 -6.40 8.91
CA GLY A 134 -8.65 -6.23 7.46
C GLY A 134 -7.43 -6.87 6.84
N LYS A 135 -6.86 -6.21 5.82
CA LYS A 135 -5.87 -6.83 4.91
C LYS A 135 -4.53 -7.13 5.58
N GLY A 136 -4.15 -6.36 6.61
CA GLY A 136 -2.88 -6.55 7.32
C GLY A 136 -1.69 -6.66 6.38
N THR A 137 -1.67 -5.82 5.33
CA THR A 137 -0.72 -5.93 4.22
C THR A 137 0.70 -5.71 4.72
N VAL A 138 1.63 -6.58 4.32
CA VAL A 138 3.06 -6.41 4.62
C VAL A 138 3.85 -6.62 3.34
N CYS A 139 4.70 -5.66 3.00
CA CYS A 139 5.55 -5.70 1.82
C CYS A 139 7.00 -5.66 2.24
N TRP A 140 7.79 -6.61 1.74
CA TRP A 140 9.24 -6.64 1.93
C TRP A 140 9.96 -6.51 0.61
N ARG A 141 11.11 -5.83 0.64
CA ARG A 141 12.11 -5.96 -0.40
C ARG A 141 12.98 -7.16 -0.07
N CYS A 142 13.07 -8.06 -1.03
CA CYS A 142 13.78 -9.31 -0.87
C CYS A 142 14.76 -9.55 -2.03
N CYS A 143 15.78 -10.35 -1.79
CA CYS A 143 16.66 -10.87 -2.82
C CYS A 143 16.78 -12.40 -2.71
N ARG A 144 17.16 -13.06 -3.79
CA ARG A 144 17.56 -14.47 -3.70
C ARG A 144 18.98 -14.53 -3.15
N PRO A 145 19.35 -15.50 -2.28
CA PRO A 145 20.69 -15.56 -1.69
C PRO A 145 21.86 -15.53 -2.70
N SER A 146 21.62 -15.97 -3.93
CA SER A 146 22.60 -16.02 -5.02
C SER A 146 22.44 -14.93 -6.09
N SER A 147 21.57 -13.93 -5.89
CA SER A 147 21.25 -12.90 -6.89
C SER A 147 21.13 -11.52 -6.26
N SER A 148 21.57 -10.49 -6.97
CA SER A 148 21.34 -9.08 -6.61
C SER A 148 19.99 -8.55 -7.10
N GLU A 149 19.18 -9.38 -7.77
CA GLU A 149 17.84 -8.99 -8.20
C GLU A 149 16.92 -8.74 -7.00
N ASN A 150 16.20 -7.62 -7.04
CA ASN A 150 15.23 -7.25 -6.03
C ASN A 150 13.83 -7.71 -6.42
N TYR A 151 13.17 -8.35 -5.47
CA TYR A 151 11.78 -8.79 -5.51
C TYR A 151 10.99 -8.06 -4.42
N VAL A 152 9.70 -7.87 -4.64
CA VAL A 152 8.77 -7.45 -3.59
C VAL A 152 7.95 -8.66 -3.18
N ILE A 153 7.97 -9.00 -1.89
CA ILE A 153 7.07 -10.03 -1.34
C ILE A 153 5.96 -9.33 -0.58
N LYS A 154 4.73 -9.46 -1.07
CA LYS A 154 3.51 -8.88 -0.50
C LYS A 154 2.68 -9.96 0.18
N ASN A 155 2.51 -9.85 1.49
CA ASN A 155 1.51 -10.58 2.27
C ASN A 155 0.23 -9.77 2.32
N THR A 156 -0.92 -10.43 2.17
CA THR A 156 -2.23 -9.80 2.35
C THR A 156 -3.27 -10.82 2.77
N TRP A 157 -4.15 -10.44 3.69
CA TRP A 157 -5.34 -11.20 4.05
C TRP A 157 -6.47 -10.84 3.08
N THR A 158 -6.86 -11.81 2.26
CA THR A 158 -7.87 -11.65 1.23
C THR A 158 -9.19 -12.25 1.69
N VAL A 159 -10.29 -11.50 1.51
CA VAL A 159 -11.64 -11.99 1.82
C VAL A 159 -11.99 -13.19 0.95
N LEU A 160 -12.48 -14.25 1.60
CA LEU A 160 -13.01 -15.45 0.98
C LEU A 160 -14.40 -15.17 0.43
N GLY A 161 -14.57 -15.26 -0.89
CA GLY A 161 -15.87 -15.09 -1.53
C GLY A 161 -15.74 -14.95 -3.04
N GLN A 162 -16.81 -15.28 -3.77
CA GLN A 162 -16.82 -15.34 -5.24
C GLN A 162 -16.99 -13.98 -5.93
N LEU A 163 -17.29 -12.92 -5.17
CA LEU A 163 -17.68 -11.62 -5.73
C LEU A 163 -16.49 -10.73 -6.11
N ARG A 164 -15.27 -11.03 -5.62
CA ARG A 164 -14.07 -10.25 -5.95
C ARG A 164 -12.93 -11.14 -6.38
N LYS A 165 -12.31 -10.79 -7.50
CA LYS A 165 -11.11 -11.46 -8.00
C LYS A 165 -9.89 -11.04 -7.17
N PRO A 166 -8.99 -11.98 -6.83
CA PRO A 166 -7.77 -11.63 -6.11
C PRO A 166 -6.83 -10.83 -7.01
N GLU A 167 -5.99 -9.98 -6.42
CA GLU A 167 -4.95 -9.19 -7.10
C GLU A 167 -4.13 -10.01 -8.11
N GLY A 168 -3.75 -11.24 -7.74
CA GLY A 168 -2.97 -12.13 -8.60
C GLY A 168 -3.65 -12.47 -9.93
N GLU A 169 -4.98 -12.44 -10.01
CA GLU A 169 -5.70 -12.62 -11.27
C GLU A 169 -5.54 -11.41 -12.20
N PHE A 170 -5.67 -10.19 -11.66
CA PHE A 170 -5.45 -8.96 -12.41
C PHE A 170 -4.00 -8.84 -12.87
N LEU A 171 -3.02 -9.14 -12.01
CA LEU A 171 -1.60 -9.14 -12.38
C LEU A 171 -1.29 -10.16 -13.48
N ARG A 172 -1.89 -11.36 -13.45
CA ARG A 172 -1.75 -12.34 -14.53
C ARG A 172 -2.35 -11.84 -15.85
N LYS A 173 -3.49 -11.18 -15.81
CA LYS A 173 -4.13 -10.58 -17.00
C LYS A 173 -3.28 -9.43 -17.56
N ALA A 174 -2.65 -8.66 -16.69
CA ALA A 174 -1.80 -7.51 -17.02
C ALA A 174 -0.32 -7.86 -17.26
N ALA A 175 0.06 -9.13 -17.35
CA ALA A 175 1.47 -9.58 -17.41
C ALA A 175 2.29 -9.04 -18.60
N ARG A 176 1.64 -8.44 -19.60
CA ARG A 176 2.29 -7.83 -20.78
C ARG A 176 2.24 -6.30 -20.80
N VAL A 177 1.64 -5.70 -19.78
CA VAL A 177 1.48 -4.24 -19.67
C VAL A 177 2.79 -3.65 -19.15
N GLU A 178 3.42 -2.78 -19.95
CA GLU A 178 4.59 -2.06 -19.48
C GLU A 178 4.17 -1.07 -18.39
N GLY A 179 4.81 -1.16 -17.22
CA GLY A 179 4.44 -0.36 -16.04
C GLY A 179 3.71 -1.14 -14.94
N VAL A 180 3.23 -2.36 -15.19
CA VAL A 180 2.68 -3.23 -14.13
C VAL A 180 3.76 -4.18 -13.61
N PRO A 181 3.88 -4.43 -12.29
CA PRO A 181 4.76 -5.47 -11.78
C PRO A 181 4.39 -6.86 -12.29
N ASN A 182 5.39 -7.64 -12.68
CA ASN A 182 5.25 -9.03 -13.03
C ASN A 182 5.02 -9.88 -11.77
N LEU A 183 3.96 -10.69 -11.79
CA LEU A 183 3.72 -11.72 -10.79
C LEU A 183 4.64 -12.93 -11.04
N VAL A 184 5.66 -13.09 -10.20
CA VAL A 184 6.61 -14.21 -10.24
C VAL A 184 5.99 -15.47 -9.63
N CYS A 185 5.32 -15.31 -8.49
CA CYS A 185 4.68 -16.39 -7.76
C CYS A 185 3.51 -15.84 -6.95
N GLU A 186 2.44 -16.62 -6.84
CA GLU A 186 1.33 -16.41 -5.91
C GLU A 186 1.11 -17.72 -5.15
N GLU A 187 1.01 -17.65 -3.83
CA GLU A 187 0.65 -18.80 -3.00
C GLU A 187 -0.38 -18.43 -1.94
N LYS A 188 -1.15 -19.45 -1.53
CA LYS A 188 -1.89 -19.41 -0.26
C LYS A 188 -0.92 -19.86 0.82
N VAL A 189 -0.73 -19.05 1.85
CA VAL A 189 0.12 -19.45 2.97
C VAL A 189 -0.53 -20.63 3.68
N LEU A 190 0.24 -21.68 3.94
CA LEU A 190 -0.25 -22.91 4.55
C LEU A 190 0.14 -23.01 6.02
N ARG A 191 -0.75 -23.61 6.80
CA ARG A 191 -0.42 -24.12 8.13
C ARG A 191 0.48 -25.35 8.03
N ARG A 192 1.07 -25.72 9.17
CA ARG A 192 1.87 -26.96 9.33
C ARG A 192 1.14 -28.24 8.90
N ASN A 193 -0.19 -28.27 9.01
CA ASN A 193 -1.02 -29.40 8.58
C ASN A 193 -1.37 -29.37 7.08
N GLY A 194 -0.78 -28.47 6.28
CA GLY A 194 -1.00 -28.33 4.85
C GLY A 194 -2.31 -27.64 4.47
N LEU A 195 -3.13 -27.23 5.44
CA LEU A 195 -4.36 -26.48 5.18
C LEU A 195 -4.07 -24.98 5.03
N PRO A 196 -4.89 -24.23 4.27
CA PRO A 196 -4.74 -22.79 4.15
C PRO A 196 -4.77 -22.07 5.51
N GLN A 197 -3.88 -21.10 5.68
CA GLN A 197 -3.94 -20.15 6.77
C GLN A 197 -5.13 -19.20 6.53
N ASN A 198 -6.16 -19.36 7.36
CA ASN A 198 -7.39 -18.59 7.25
C ASN A 198 -7.94 -18.23 8.64
N THR A 199 -8.87 -17.28 8.69
CA THR A 199 -9.53 -16.84 9.93
C THR A 199 -10.67 -17.78 10.38
N LEU A 200 -10.93 -18.83 9.60
CA LEU A 200 -12.01 -19.77 9.88
C LEU A 200 -11.61 -20.87 10.85
N TRP A 201 -10.35 -21.27 10.95
CA TRP A 201 -9.97 -22.51 11.62
C TRP A 201 -10.50 -22.66 13.06
N LEU A 202 -10.41 -21.61 13.88
CA LEU A 202 -10.95 -21.62 15.24
C LEU A 202 -12.47 -21.49 15.21
N ARG A 203 -13.00 -20.56 14.40
CA ARG A 203 -14.44 -20.31 14.26
C ARG A 203 -15.20 -21.54 13.74
N ASP A 204 -14.53 -22.38 12.97
CA ASP A 204 -15.03 -23.64 12.44
C ASP A 204 -15.11 -24.75 13.49
N THR A 205 -14.37 -24.61 14.60
CA THR A 205 -14.49 -25.54 15.74
C THR A 205 -15.64 -25.18 16.69
N LEU A 206 -16.20 -23.96 16.58
CA LEU A 206 -17.33 -23.53 17.40
C LEU A 206 -18.59 -24.34 17.05
N GLN A 207 -19.22 -24.92 18.08
CA GLN A 207 -20.48 -25.66 17.99
C GLN A 207 -21.65 -24.78 18.47
N GLY A 208 -22.88 -25.09 18.02
CA GLY A 208 -24.11 -24.41 18.46
C GLY A 208 -24.69 -23.39 17.48
N SER A 209 -25.88 -22.88 17.80
CA SER A 209 -26.63 -21.90 16.97
C SER A 209 -25.94 -20.54 16.86
N GLU A 210 -25.10 -20.17 17.83
CA GLU A 210 -24.31 -18.93 17.85
C GLU A 210 -23.22 -18.89 16.77
N ARG A 211 -22.76 -20.05 16.30
CA ARG A 211 -21.78 -20.17 15.21
C ARG A 211 -22.20 -19.40 13.96
N LEU A 212 -23.45 -19.53 13.55
CA LEU A 212 -23.98 -18.85 12.37
C LEU A 212 -24.04 -17.34 12.59
N ALA A 213 -24.35 -16.88 13.80
CA ALA A 213 -24.34 -15.45 14.13
C ALA A 213 -22.91 -14.87 14.13
N ILE A 214 -21.94 -15.61 14.69
CA ILE A 214 -20.52 -15.24 14.68
C ILE A 214 -20.01 -15.18 13.23
N LEU A 215 -20.21 -16.23 12.43
CA LEU A 215 -19.70 -16.26 11.05
C LEU A 215 -20.38 -15.27 10.10
N LYS A 216 -21.63 -14.86 10.36
CA LYS A 216 -22.33 -13.87 9.54
C LYS A 216 -21.73 -12.47 9.62
N ASN A 217 -21.16 -12.12 10.78
CA ASN A 217 -20.67 -10.75 11.04
C ASN A 217 -19.15 -10.61 10.94
N HIS A 218 -18.42 -11.69 10.62
CA HIS A 218 -16.96 -11.68 10.55
C HIS A 218 -16.47 -11.96 9.14
N LEU A 219 -15.48 -11.19 8.70
CA LEU A 219 -14.82 -11.42 7.41
C LEU A 219 -14.09 -12.75 7.44
N GLN A 220 -14.43 -13.63 6.51
CA GLN A 220 -13.69 -14.85 6.28
C GLN A 220 -12.52 -14.49 5.38
N MET A 221 -11.29 -14.75 5.81
CA MET A 221 -10.10 -14.33 5.07
C MET A 221 -9.06 -15.45 5.01
N GLU A 222 -8.29 -15.47 3.94
CA GLU A 222 -7.12 -16.32 3.77
C GLU A 222 -5.87 -15.46 3.54
N LEU A 223 -4.74 -15.88 4.11
CA LEU A 223 -3.47 -15.22 3.90
C LEU A 223 -2.88 -15.64 2.55
N ARG A 224 -2.67 -14.65 1.68
CA ARG A 224 -2.02 -14.81 0.38
C ARG A 224 -0.66 -14.12 0.39
N ARG A 225 0.24 -14.68 -0.42
CA ARG A 225 1.58 -14.14 -0.63
C ARG A 225 1.87 -14.05 -2.11
N LEU A 226 2.32 -12.87 -2.54
CA LEU A 226 2.68 -12.56 -3.91
C LEU A 226 4.16 -12.20 -3.97
N VAL A 227 4.87 -12.71 -4.96
CA VAL A 227 6.24 -12.31 -5.31
C VAL A 227 6.16 -11.50 -6.60
N LEU A 228 6.59 -10.24 -6.54
CA LEU A 228 6.47 -9.25 -7.60
C LEU A 228 7.84 -8.73 -8.03
N GLN A 229 7.97 -8.35 -9.29
CA GLN A 229 9.16 -7.68 -9.82
C GLN A 229 8.81 -6.73 -11.00
N PRO A 230 9.55 -5.64 -11.22
CA PRO A 230 10.68 -5.17 -10.42
C PRO A 230 10.23 -4.47 -9.12
N CYS A 231 11.18 -4.27 -8.20
CA CYS A 231 11.01 -3.35 -7.08
C CYS A 231 11.12 -1.90 -7.57
N GLY A 232 10.09 -1.10 -7.32
CA GLY A 232 10.10 0.35 -7.56
C GLY A 232 10.68 1.13 -6.39
N ARG A 233 10.72 2.45 -6.55
CA ARG A 233 10.93 3.44 -5.48
C ARG A 233 9.73 4.41 -5.42
N PRO A 234 9.39 4.97 -4.26
CA PRO A 234 8.31 5.95 -4.12
C PRO A 234 8.36 7.08 -5.15
N LEU A 235 7.20 7.61 -5.55
CA LEU A 235 7.13 8.72 -6.50
C LEU A 235 7.81 9.98 -5.98
N VAL A 236 7.72 10.24 -4.68
CA VAL A 236 8.34 11.40 -3.99
C VAL A 236 9.86 11.44 -4.07
N ASP A 237 10.50 10.29 -4.36
CA ASP A 237 11.96 10.19 -4.54
C ASP A 237 12.44 10.78 -5.88
N PHE A 238 11.55 11.37 -6.70
CA PHE A 238 11.91 11.93 -8.01
C PHE A 238 13.14 12.85 -7.92
N GLN A 239 14.04 12.78 -8.89
CA GLN A 239 15.26 13.58 -8.87
C GLN A 239 15.06 14.99 -9.41
N ASP A 240 14.14 15.13 -10.33
CA ASP A 240 13.71 16.40 -10.87
C ASP A 240 12.26 16.30 -11.32
N LYS A 241 11.67 17.46 -11.59
CA LYS A 241 10.29 17.57 -12.06
C LYS A 241 10.05 16.85 -13.39
N ASP A 242 11.08 16.58 -14.21
CA ASP A 242 10.86 15.89 -15.49
C ASP A 242 10.74 14.38 -15.29
N GLU A 243 11.50 13.81 -14.34
CA GLU A 243 11.32 12.43 -13.90
C GLU A 243 9.96 12.23 -13.22
N LEU A 244 9.53 13.19 -12.39
CA LEU A 244 8.19 13.19 -11.80
C LEU A 244 7.09 13.14 -12.88
N LEU A 245 7.14 14.06 -13.84
CA LEU A 245 6.14 14.14 -14.90
C LEU A 245 6.18 12.93 -15.85
N THR A 246 7.37 12.37 -16.09
CA THR A 246 7.52 11.13 -16.87
C THR A 246 6.90 9.95 -16.12
N GLY A 247 7.11 9.86 -14.80
CA GLY A 247 6.48 8.85 -13.94
C GLY A 247 4.94 8.90 -14.02
N PHE A 248 4.36 10.10 -13.95
CA PHE A 248 2.92 10.29 -14.15
C PHE A 248 2.46 9.87 -15.55
N ASN A 249 3.11 10.37 -16.61
CA ASN A 249 2.71 10.11 -17.98
C ASN A 249 2.77 8.62 -18.32
N ASP A 250 3.83 7.93 -17.89
CA ASP A 250 3.99 6.49 -18.07
C ASP A 250 2.91 5.72 -17.29
N SER A 251 2.63 6.09 -16.04
CA SER A 251 1.58 5.43 -15.25
C SER A 251 0.17 5.67 -15.79
N ILE A 252 -0.10 6.82 -16.42
CA ILE A 252 -1.37 7.07 -17.13
C ILE A 252 -1.47 6.19 -18.38
N MET A 253 -0.36 6.00 -19.12
CA MET A 253 -0.31 5.05 -20.24
C MET A 253 -0.53 3.61 -19.77
N THR A 254 0.10 3.20 -18.65
CA THR A 254 -0.14 1.90 -18.02
C THR A 254 -1.60 1.74 -17.61
N HIS A 255 -2.21 2.77 -17.02
CA HIS A 255 -3.63 2.78 -16.69
C HIS A 255 -4.54 2.65 -17.92
N TYR A 256 -4.19 3.28 -19.05
CA TYR A 256 -4.89 3.08 -20.32
C TYR A 256 -4.80 1.63 -20.79
N GLN A 257 -3.61 1.04 -20.78
CA GLN A 257 -3.40 -0.35 -21.18
C GLN A 257 -4.15 -1.35 -20.27
N LEU A 258 -4.25 -1.07 -18.97
CA LEU A 258 -5.11 -1.83 -18.05
C LEU A 258 -6.59 -1.71 -18.43
N TYR A 259 -7.05 -0.49 -18.72
CA TYR A 259 -8.43 -0.25 -19.11
C TYR A 259 -8.81 -0.99 -20.40
N GLU A 260 -7.93 -1.04 -21.40
CA GLU A 260 -8.10 -1.84 -22.62
C GLU A 260 -8.20 -3.35 -22.35
N LEU A 261 -7.67 -3.82 -21.22
CA LEU A 261 -7.83 -5.19 -20.72
C LEU A 261 -9.08 -5.35 -19.84
N CYS A 262 -9.99 -4.37 -19.84
CA CYS A 262 -11.14 -4.32 -18.94
C CYS A 262 -10.76 -4.38 -17.45
N ILE A 263 -9.67 -3.72 -17.06
CA ILE A 263 -9.23 -3.59 -15.66
C ILE A 263 -9.24 -2.11 -15.31
N LEU A 264 -9.96 -1.74 -14.26
CA LEU A 264 -9.89 -0.40 -13.67
C LEU A 264 -9.14 -0.46 -12.34
N HIS A 265 -8.23 0.48 -12.08
CA HIS A 265 -7.35 0.43 -10.92
C HIS A 265 -8.09 0.71 -9.61
N CYS A 266 -9.00 1.69 -9.64
CA CYS A 266 -9.90 2.07 -8.56
C CYS A 266 -9.23 2.63 -7.28
N ASP A 267 -7.90 2.71 -7.22
CA ASP A 267 -7.15 3.19 -6.05
C ASP A 267 -5.82 3.85 -6.44
N ILE A 268 -5.90 4.82 -7.34
CA ILE A 268 -4.73 5.65 -7.68
C ILE A 268 -4.38 6.53 -6.47
N SER A 269 -3.15 6.42 -5.99
CA SER A 269 -2.60 7.18 -4.86
C SER A 269 -1.11 7.43 -5.07
N ASP A 270 -0.52 8.30 -4.25
CA ASP A 270 0.91 8.56 -4.19
C ASP A 270 1.75 7.30 -3.87
N ASN A 271 1.20 6.37 -3.09
CA ASN A 271 1.85 5.10 -2.76
C ASN A 271 1.77 4.06 -3.90
N ASN A 272 0.78 4.18 -4.79
CA ASN A 272 0.54 3.20 -5.85
C ASN A 272 1.16 3.60 -7.19
N ILE A 273 1.58 4.87 -7.33
CA ILE A 273 2.42 5.33 -8.42
C ILE A 273 3.87 5.29 -7.94
N MET A 274 4.71 4.52 -8.62
CA MET A 274 6.13 4.36 -8.29
C MET A 274 7.01 4.73 -9.47
N LEU A 275 8.29 4.95 -9.19
CA LEU A 275 9.33 5.14 -10.18
C LEU A 275 10.17 3.86 -10.29
N ARG A 276 10.61 3.49 -11.49
CA ARG A 276 11.60 2.42 -11.66
C ARG A 276 12.96 2.86 -11.12
N THR A 277 13.74 1.87 -10.70
CA THR A 277 15.18 2.07 -10.49
C THR A 277 15.84 2.38 -11.82
N ARG A 278 16.92 3.18 -11.75
CA ARG A 278 17.60 3.73 -12.94
C ARG A 278 18.28 2.68 -13.79
N GLU A 279 18.71 1.61 -13.13
CA GLU A 279 19.40 0.47 -13.70
C GLU A 279 18.44 -0.44 -14.49
N HIS A 280 17.13 -0.23 -14.39
CA HIS A 280 16.16 -1.05 -15.10
C HIS A 280 16.20 -0.73 -16.61
N PRO A 281 16.29 -1.74 -17.50
CA PRO A 281 16.45 -1.57 -18.94
C PRO A 281 15.17 -1.10 -19.67
N SER A 282 14.09 -0.78 -18.95
CA SER A 282 12.80 -0.42 -19.55
C SER A 282 12.79 1.05 -19.96
N SER A 283 12.12 1.34 -21.07
CA SER A 283 11.84 2.70 -21.53
C SER A 283 10.90 3.44 -20.57
N SER A 284 9.94 2.73 -19.99
CA SER A 284 9.01 3.27 -18.99
C SER A 284 9.71 3.50 -17.65
N ARG A 285 9.60 4.71 -17.11
CA ARG A 285 10.02 5.12 -15.77
C ARG A 285 8.91 4.95 -14.74
N GLY A 286 7.65 4.99 -15.14
CA GLY A 286 6.51 4.73 -14.27
C GLY A 286 6.28 3.26 -13.92
N LEU A 287 5.80 3.02 -12.71
CA LEU A 287 5.25 1.75 -12.24
C LEU A 287 3.90 2.03 -11.58
N LEU A 288 2.85 1.34 -12.01
CA LEU A 288 1.55 1.36 -11.37
C LEU A 288 1.36 0.03 -10.64
N ILE A 289 1.32 0.09 -9.31
CA ILE A 289 1.31 -1.08 -8.43
C ILE A 289 -0.02 -1.20 -7.69
N ASP A 290 -0.21 -2.33 -7.01
CA ASP A 290 -1.37 -2.62 -6.15
C ASP A 290 -2.73 -2.70 -6.87
N LEU A 291 -2.97 -3.84 -7.51
CA LEU A 291 -4.26 -4.16 -8.15
C LEU A 291 -5.24 -4.85 -7.19
N ASP A 292 -5.03 -4.76 -5.88
CA ASP A 292 -5.93 -5.40 -4.90
C ASP A 292 -7.27 -4.64 -4.78
N SER A 293 -7.26 -3.34 -5.10
CA SER A 293 -8.46 -2.52 -5.21
C SER A 293 -9.10 -2.56 -6.61
N ALA A 294 -8.45 -3.18 -7.59
CA ALA A 294 -8.91 -3.21 -8.98
C ALA A 294 -10.25 -3.94 -9.13
N ASP A 295 -10.96 -3.62 -10.21
CA ASP A 295 -12.22 -4.25 -10.57
C ASP A 295 -12.34 -4.44 -12.09
N GLU A 296 -13.19 -5.37 -12.50
CA GLU A 296 -13.46 -5.61 -13.92
C GLU A 296 -14.36 -4.52 -14.49
N VAL A 297 -13.98 -4.02 -15.66
CA VAL A 297 -14.80 -3.11 -16.43
C VAL A 297 -15.79 -3.92 -17.26
N ASP A 298 -17.07 -3.63 -17.11
CA ASP A 298 -18.09 -4.17 -17.99
C ASP A 298 -17.89 -3.61 -19.40
N SER A 299 -17.69 -4.51 -20.38
CA SER A 299 -17.32 -4.12 -21.74
C SER A 299 -18.44 -3.44 -22.53
N LEU A 300 -19.69 -3.52 -22.06
CA LEU A 300 -20.83 -2.86 -22.70
C LEU A 300 -20.98 -1.42 -22.22
N THR A 301 -20.75 -1.20 -20.93
CA THR A 301 -20.93 0.11 -20.27
C THR A 301 -19.64 0.91 -20.16
N GLY A 302 -18.48 0.26 -20.18
CA GLY A 302 -17.18 0.88 -19.88
C GLY A 302 -17.03 1.24 -18.40
N LEU A 303 -17.85 0.64 -17.52
CA LEU A 303 -17.89 0.95 -16.09
C LEU A 303 -17.55 -0.27 -15.24
N ALA A 304 -16.84 -0.05 -14.15
CA ALA A 304 -16.68 -0.99 -13.05
C ALA A 304 -17.73 -0.73 -11.94
N ASN A 305 -17.84 -1.64 -10.97
CA ASN A 305 -18.77 -1.45 -9.85
C ASN A 305 -18.35 -0.29 -8.95
N VAL A 306 -19.34 0.36 -8.33
CA VAL A 306 -19.08 1.32 -7.26
C VAL A 306 -19.02 0.56 -5.94
N ASN A 307 -17.82 0.47 -5.39
CA ASN A 307 -17.60 -0.07 -4.07
C ASN A 307 -17.36 1.08 -3.08
N PHE A 308 -18.39 1.45 -2.32
CA PHE A 308 -18.29 2.48 -1.30
C PHE A 308 -17.19 2.12 -0.28
N GLY A 309 -16.35 3.08 0.07
CA GLY A 309 -15.20 2.88 0.96
C GLY A 309 -13.94 2.33 0.30
N MET A 310 -13.91 2.16 -1.04
CA MET A 310 -12.66 1.86 -1.76
C MET A 310 -11.95 3.12 -2.24
N GLY A 311 -10.63 3.11 -2.11
CA GLY A 311 -9.74 4.18 -2.54
C GLY A 311 -9.13 4.94 -1.38
N THR A 312 -7.96 5.53 -1.63
CA THR A 312 -7.25 6.38 -0.67
C THR A 312 -7.91 7.76 -0.60
N VAL A 313 -8.57 8.06 0.53
CA VAL A 313 -9.54 9.18 0.70
C VAL A 313 -9.16 10.52 0.05
N PRO A 314 -7.94 11.07 0.25
CA PRO A 314 -7.55 12.34 -0.37
C PRO A 314 -7.58 12.34 -1.90
N PHE A 315 -7.41 11.18 -2.52
CA PHE A 315 -7.26 11.04 -3.96
C PHE A 315 -8.54 10.60 -4.67
N VAL A 316 -9.50 10.01 -3.94
CA VAL A 316 -10.77 9.55 -4.51
C VAL A 316 -11.50 10.67 -5.25
N ALA A 317 -11.99 10.37 -6.45
CA ALA A 317 -12.73 11.31 -7.29
C ALA A 317 -13.99 11.87 -6.58
N SER A 318 -14.31 13.12 -6.87
CA SER A 318 -15.39 13.88 -6.22
C SER A 318 -16.76 13.22 -6.40
N ASP A 319 -17.03 12.65 -7.58
CA ASP A 319 -18.27 11.93 -7.87
C ASP A 319 -18.36 10.57 -7.16
N ILE A 320 -17.22 9.96 -6.81
CA ILE A 320 -17.15 8.70 -6.05
C ILE A 320 -17.33 8.95 -4.54
N LEU A 321 -16.81 10.07 -4.02
CA LEU A 321 -17.02 10.48 -2.62
C LEU A 321 -18.47 10.91 -2.34
N ARG A 322 -19.22 11.33 -3.35
CA ARG A 322 -20.59 11.80 -3.18
C ARG A 322 -21.48 10.66 -2.65
N PRO A 323 -22.22 10.88 -1.55
CA PRO A 323 -23.21 9.91 -1.07
C PRO A 323 -24.23 9.62 -2.17
N HIS A 324 -24.44 8.34 -2.51
CA HIS A 324 -25.34 7.90 -3.58
C HIS A 324 -24.96 8.40 -4.99
N GLY A 325 -23.68 8.77 -5.19
CA GLY A 325 -23.26 9.67 -6.28
C GLY A 325 -22.84 9.06 -7.62
N SER A 326 -22.82 7.75 -7.81
CA SER A 326 -22.49 7.16 -9.12
C SER A 326 -23.13 5.80 -9.36
N ASN A 327 -23.49 5.53 -10.62
CA ASN A 327 -23.98 4.23 -11.08
C ASN A 327 -22.84 3.28 -11.53
N GLY A 328 -21.59 3.75 -11.54
CA GLY A 328 -20.43 2.98 -11.97
C GLY A 328 -19.12 3.77 -11.82
N ARG A 329 -17.99 3.06 -11.71
CA ARG A 329 -16.68 3.69 -11.72
C ARG A 329 -16.10 3.64 -13.14
N ALA A 330 -15.68 4.79 -13.63
CA ALA A 330 -15.18 4.99 -14.97
C ALA A 330 -13.70 5.40 -14.97
N PRO A 331 -12.99 5.29 -16.11
CA PRO A 331 -11.57 5.65 -16.21
C PRO A 331 -11.28 7.10 -15.82
N TRP A 332 -12.18 8.06 -16.08
CA TRP A 332 -11.98 9.46 -15.71
C TRP A 332 -11.92 9.68 -14.19
N HIS A 333 -12.47 8.80 -13.36
CA HIS A 333 -12.34 8.91 -11.90
C HIS A 333 -10.91 8.58 -11.45
N ASP A 334 -10.26 7.60 -12.07
CA ASP A 334 -8.86 7.29 -11.80
C ASP A 334 -7.95 8.39 -12.39
N LEU A 335 -8.30 8.98 -13.54
CA LEU A 335 -7.61 10.16 -14.10
C LEU A 335 -7.74 11.42 -13.22
N GLU A 336 -8.91 11.65 -12.62
CA GLU A 336 -9.09 12.70 -11.59
C GLU A 336 -8.19 12.43 -10.38
N SER A 337 -8.02 11.16 -9.99
CA SER A 337 -7.15 10.78 -8.87
C SER A 337 -5.67 11.05 -9.17
N PHE A 338 -5.19 10.85 -10.41
CA PHE A 338 -3.83 11.25 -10.83
C PHE A 338 -3.59 12.76 -10.64
N LEU A 339 -4.58 13.60 -10.97
CA LEU A 339 -4.50 15.05 -10.73
C LEU A 339 -4.39 15.36 -9.24
N HIS A 340 -5.19 14.70 -8.39
CA HIS A 340 -5.12 14.89 -6.94
C HIS A 340 -3.76 14.49 -6.36
N VAL A 341 -3.14 13.42 -6.86
CA VAL A 341 -1.79 13.00 -6.43
C VAL A 341 -0.75 14.06 -6.81
N LEU A 342 -0.81 14.59 -8.04
CA LEU A 342 0.10 15.67 -8.46
C LEU A 342 -0.06 16.93 -7.57
N MET A 343 -1.30 17.32 -7.28
CA MET A 343 -1.59 18.45 -6.40
C MET A 343 -1.08 18.22 -4.98
N TYR A 344 -1.23 17.00 -4.45
CA TYR A 344 -0.73 16.62 -3.15
C TYR A 344 0.80 16.75 -3.08
N ILE A 345 1.53 16.17 -4.03
CA ILE A 345 3.00 16.30 -4.11
C ILE A 345 3.43 17.76 -4.21
N CYS A 346 2.73 18.58 -5.02
CA CYS A 346 3.04 20.00 -5.14
C CYS A 346 2.78 20.80 -3.85
N ALA A 347 1.89 20.31 -2.98
CA ALA A 347 1.58 20.93 -1.70
C ALA A 347 2.54 20.49 -0.59
N THR A 348 2.96 19.22 -0.58
CA THR A 348 3.66 18.58 0.55
C THR A 348 5.16 18.42 0.36
N CYS A 349 5.71 18.58 -0.85
CA CYS A 349 7.15 18.57 -1.10
C CYS A 349 7.69 20.00 -1.31
N SER A 350 8.95 20.23 -0.91
CA SER A 350 9.69 21.48 -1.21
C SER A 350 10.86 21.27 -2.17
N GLY A 351 11.02 20.06 -2.71
CA GLY A 351 12.13 19.70 -3.58
C GLY A 351 12.12 18.24 -4.00
N PRO A 352 13.11 17.82 -4.80
CA PRO A 352 13.28 16.44 -5.21
C PRO A 352 13.78 15.54 -4.06
N SER A 353 13.84 14.23 -4.31
CA SER A 353 14.44 13.23 -3.41
C SER A 353 13.79 13.22 -2.02
N ASP A 354 12.46 13.14 -2.00
CA ASP A 354 11.66 13.11 -0.77
C ASP A 354 12.01 14.25 0.18
N THR A 355 12.02 15.49 -0.34
CA THR A 355 12.21 16.68 0.49
C THR A 355 10.84 17.15 1.00
N PRO A 356 10.44 16.82 2.24
CA PRO A 356 9.15 17.23 2.78
C PRO A 356 9.11 18.74 3.02
N ARG A 357 7.93 19.32 2.83
CA ARG A 357 7.65 20.70 3.19
C ARG A 357 7.32 20.79 4.67
N THR A 358 8.18 21.45 5.44
CA THR A 358 8.07 21.50 6.91
C THR A 358 7.35 22.74 7.44
N ASN A 359 7.17 23.76 6.59
CA ASN A 359 6.61 25.06 6.96
C ASN A 359 5.17 25.27 6.45
N PHE A 360 4.47 24.18 6.15
CA PHE A 360 3.10 24.19 5.64
C PHE A 360 2.33 23.02 6.25
N ASP A 361 1.22 23.35 6.90
CA ASP A 361 0.30 22.35 7.42
C ASP A 361 -0.81 22.12 6.38
N LEU A 362 -0.88 20.90 5.85
CA LEU A 362 -1.88 20.53 4.86
C LEU A 362 -3.28 20.46 5.47
N GLU A 363 -3.41 20.08 6.74
CA GLU A 363 -4.71 19.90 7.41
C GLU A 363 -5.44 21.23 7.62
N SER A 364 -4.71 22.28 7.97
CA SER A 364 -5.26 23.64 8.07
C SER A 364 -5.38 24.37 6.73
N SER A 365 -4.89 23.78 5.63
CA SER A 365 -4.97 24.38 4.30
C SER A 365 -6.35 24.21 3.65
N PRO A 366 -6.64 24.92 2.55
CA PRO A 366 -7.85 24.67 1.75
C PRO A 366 -7.97 23.23 1.20
N MET A 367 -6.89 22.43 1.16
CA MET A 367 -6.91 21.01 0.81
C MET A 367 -7.16 20.08 2.01
N GLY A 368 -7.08 20.57 3.25
CA GLY A 368 -7.28 19.77 4.46
C GLY A 368 -8.58 18.95 4.47
N PRO A 369 -9.73 19.51 4.08
CA PRO A 369 -11.00 18.76 4.02
C PRO A 369 -10.97 17.54 3.09
N TRP A 370 -10.02 17.46 2.15
CA TRP A 370 -9.88 16.30 1.27
C TRP A 370 -9.37 15.09 2.05
N LEU A 371 -8.59 15.30 3.12
CA LEU A 371 -8.04 14.23 3.96
C LEU A 371 -9.13 13.46 4.72
N THR A 372 -10.24 14.13 5.03
CA THR A 372 -11.40 13.56 5.70
C THR A 372 -12.53 13.17 4.74
N GLY A 373 -12.30 13.27 3.42
CA GLY A 373 -13.27 12.89 2.41
C GLY A 373 -14.43 13.88 2.24
N ASP A 374 -14.24 15.17 2.55
CA ASP A 374 -15.25 16.21 2.29
C ASP A 374 -15.44 16.41 0.78
N TYR A 375 -16.43 15.68 0.25
CA TYR A 375 -16.77 15.74 -1.16
C TYR A 375 -17.32 17.12 -1.58
N VAL A 376 -17.94 17.87 -0.67
CA VAL A 376 -18.56 19.16 -0.98
C VAL A 376 -17.47 20.16 -1.29
N ARG A 377 -16.50 20.29 -0.37
CA ARG A 377 -15.38 21.21 -0.55
C ARG A 377 -14.49 20.82 -1.73
N LYS A 378 -14.26 19.52 -1.90
CA LYS A 378 -13.48 19.00 -3.03
C LYS A 378 -14.15 19.31 -4.38
N LYS A 379 -15.46 19.05 -4.49
CA LYS A 379 -16.23 19.38 -5.69
C LYS A 379 -16.22 20.89 -5.96
N GLU A 380 -16.41 21.72 -4.93
CA GLU A 380 -16.44 23.17 -5.07
C GLU A 380 -15.15 23.69 -5.73
N ILE A 381 -13.99 23.27 -5.21
CA ILE A 381 -12.68 23.67 -5.74
C ILE A 381 -12.47 23.10 -7.16
N MET A 382 -12.76 21.81 -7.36
CA MET A 382 -12.42 21.13 -8.62
C MET A 382 -13.36 21.48 -9.77
N PHE A 383 -14.63 21.77 -9.51
CA PHE A 383 -15.65 21.92 -10.54
C PHE A 383 -16.43 23.24 -10.49
N ASP A 384 -16.55 23.89 -9.33
CA ASP A 384 -17.40 25.09 -9.20
C ASP A 384 -16.58 26.41 -9.27
N TYR A 385 -15.31 26.40 -8.85
CA TYR A 385 -14.42 27.56 -9.00
C TYR A 385 -14.25 27.94 -10.48
N ASP A 386 -14.25 29.25 -10.76
CA ASP A 386 -13.76 29.76 -12.04
C ASP A 386 -12.22 29.62 -12.14
N GLU A 387 -11.65 30.00 -13.28
CA GLU A 387 -10.20 29.88 -13.51
C GLU A 387 -9.37 30.76 -12.56
N SER A 388 -9.87 31.94 -12.20
CA SER A 388 -9.16 32.87 -11.33
C SER A 388 -9.17 32.39 -9.88
N ALA A 389 -10.32 31.91 -9.40
CA ALA A 389 -10.48 31.34 -8.07
C ALA A 389 -9.63 30.08 -7.90
N PHE A 390 -9.64 29.19 -8.90
CA PHE A 390 -8.81 27.99 -8.85
C PHE A 390 -7.32 28.32 -8.92
N ARG A 391 -6.91 29.28 -9.76
CA ARG A 391 -5.52 29.72 -9.79
C ARG A 391 -5.07 30.27 -8.44
N SER A 392 -5.89 31.10 -7.81
CA SER A 392 -5.61 31.65 -6.47
C SER A 392 -5.49 30.54 -5.41
N PHE A 393 -6.33 29.51 -5.49
CA PHE A 393 -6.22 28.32 -4.65
C PHE A 393 -4.88 27.59 -4.86
N VAL A 394 -4.50 27.31 -6.12
CA VAL A 394 -3.21 26.67 -6.44
C VAL A 394 -2.04 27.52 -5.94
N ASP A 395 -2.08 28.84 -6.14
CA ASP A 395 -1.05 29.76 -5.68
C ASP A 395 -0.92 29.79 -4.14
N SER A 396 -2.01 29.55 -3.42
CA SER A 396 -1.99 29.51 -1.94
C SER A 396 -1.47 28.19 -1.35
N VAL A 397 -1.56 27.09 -2.12
CA VAL A 397 -1.28 25.74 -1.61
C VAL A 397 0.07 25.23 -2.06
N PHE A 398 0.50 25.49 -3.29
CA PHE A 398 1.70 24.87 -3.84
C PHE A 398 2.98 25.50 -3.28
N ASP A 399 4.00 24.66 -3.07
CA ASP A 399 5.34 25.14 -2.75
C ASP A 399 5.94 25.89 -3.96
N PRO A 400 6.69 27.00 -3.77
CA PRO A 400 7.35 27.72 -4.86
C PRO A 400 8.24 26.86 -5.75
N TYR A 401 8.78 25.74 -5.25
CA TYR A 401 9.50 24.77 -6.07
C TYR A 401 8.68 24.28 -7.28
N PHE A 402 7.34 24.26 -7.19
CA PHE A 402 6.42 23.79 -8.24
C PHE A 402 5.68 24.91 -8.98
N ASP A 403 6.14 26.17 -8.91
CA ASP A 403 5.50 27.30 -9.59
C ASP A 403 5.30 27.08 -11.10
N ASP A 404 6.26 26.42 -11.74
CA ASP A 404 6.24 26.09 -13.18
C ASP A 404 5.33 24.90 -13.54
N LEU A 405 4.70 24.24 -12.56
CA LEU A 405 3.70 23.20 -12.77
C LEU A 405 2.26 23.69 -12.54
N LYS A 406 2.06 24.93 -12.10
CA LYS A 406 0.71 25.46 -11.81
C LYS A 406 -0.16 25.51 -13.07
N ASP A 407 0.42 25.90 -14.21
CA ASP A 407 -0.30 25.92 -15.50
C ASP A 407 -0.65 24.50 -15.99
N LEU A 408 0.19 23.51 -15.69
CA LEU A 408 -0.11 22.10 -15.94
C LEU A 408 -1.34 21.67 -15.14
N VAL A 409 -1.40 22.00 -13.84
CA VAL A 409 -2.53 21.65 -12.98
C VAL A 409 -3.82 22.35 -13.42
N CYS A 410 -3.76 23.61 -13.85
CA CYS A 410 -4.92 24.31 -14.42
C CYS A 410 -5.42 23.62 -15.71
N ASP A 411 -4.53 23.28 -16.64
CA ASP A 411 -4.90 22.59 -17.88
C ASP A 411 -5.46 21.19 -17.60
N LEU A 412 -4.87 20.45 -16.64
CA LEU A 412 -5.37 19.14 -16.21
C LEU A 412 -6.77 19.24 -15.61
N ARG A 413 -7.02 20.22 -14.73
CA ARG A 413 -8.35 20.46 -14.17
C ARG A 413 -9.39 20.72 -15.27
N ALA A 414 -9.05 21.53 -16.28
CA ALA A 414 -9.96 21.84 -17.37
C ALA A 414 -10.43 20.56 -18.10
N VAL A 415 -9.52 19.63 -18.38
CA VAL A 415 -9.86 18.35 -19.04
C VAL A 415 -10.52 17.35 -18.10
N THR A 416 -10.25 17.41 -16.79
CA THR A 416 -10.97 16.63 -15.77
C THR A 416 -12.44 17.04 -15.68
N ARG A 417 -12.75 18.35 -15.75
CA ARG A 417 -14.14 18.85 -15.73
C ARG A 417 -14.98 18.32 -16.89
N THR A 418 -14.36 18.04 -18.03
CA THR A 418 -15.02 17.48 -19.21
C THR A 418 -15.00 15.96 -19.25
N ARG A 419 -14.49 15.28 -18.20
CA ARG A 419 -14.35 13.81 -18.13
C ARG A 419 -13.59 13.23 -19.32
N SER A 420 -12.53 13.91 -19.73
CA SER A 420 -11.71 13.51 -20.88
C SER A 420 -11.01 12.17 -20.65
N GLY A 421 -10.71 11.47 -21.75
CA GLY A 421 -10.00 10.19 -21.71
C GLY A 421 -8.48 10.33 -21.55
N HIS A 422 -7.79 9.18 -21.47
CA HIS A 422 -6.35 9.10 -21.19
C HIS A 422 -5.50 9.95 -22.12
N PHE A 423 -5.72 9.86 -23.44
CA PHE A 423 -4.91 10.57 -24.43
C PHE A 423 -4.96 12.09 -24.28
N THR A 424 -6.13 12.66 -23.95
CA THR A 424 -6.26 14.10 -23.71
C THR A 424 -5.49 14.53 -22.47
N VAL A 425 -5.50 13.72 -21.41
CA VAL A 425 -4.71 13.98 -20.20
C VAL A 425 -3.21 13.88 -20.52
N MET A 426 -2.79 12.86 -21.27
CA MET A 426 -1.40 12.70 -21.69
C MET A 426 -0.91 13.84 -22.58
N ASP A 427 -1.74 14.33 -23.51
CA ASP A 427 -1.42 15.48 -24.37
C ASP A 427 -1.11 16.74 -23.54
N VAL A 428 -1.82 16.93 -22.42
CA VAL A 428 -1.55 18.02 -21.47
C VAL A 428 -0.18 17.83 -20.80
N PHE A 429 0.13 16.63 -20.30
CA PHE A 429 1.48 16.32 -19.76
C PHE A 429 2.57 16.57 -20.80
N ASP A 430 2.42 16.02 -22.01
CA ASP A 430 3.35 16.15 -23.13
C ASP A 430 3.63 17.61 -23.49
N LYS A 431 2.58 18.43 -23.57
CA LYS A 431 2.69 19.88 -23.82
C LYS A 431 3.58 20.53 -22.75
N HIS A 432 3.31 20.31 -21.47
CA HIS A 432 4.02 20.95 -20.38
C HIS A 432 5.45 20.42 -20.21
N MET A 433 5.69 19.13 -20.41
CA MET A 433 7.04 18.55 -20.46
C MET A 433 7.90 19.20 -21.56
N ARG A 434 7.34 19.42 -22.76
CA ARG A 434 8.04 20.12 -23.85
C ARG A 434 8.31 21.59 -23.52
N LEU A 435 7.36 22.30 -22.91
CA LEU A 435 7.55 23.70 -22.47
C LEU A 435 8.71 23.81 -21.47
N ARG A 436 8.78 22.90 -20.51
CA ARG A 436 9.87 22.82 -19.52
C ARG A 436 11.23 22.52 -20.17
N ALA A 437 11.28 21.53 -21.06
CA ALA A 437 12.50 21.21 -21.80
C ALA A 437 13.03 22.41 -22.60
N ASN A 438 12.13 23.13 -23.28
CA ASN A 438 12.46 24.34 -24.02
C ASN A 438 12.96 25.48 -23.10
N ALA A 439 12.34 25.68 -21.93
CA ALA A 439 12.77 26.68 -20.96
C ALA A 439 14.18 26.40 -20.44
N ARG A 440 14.50 25.14 -20.12
CA ARG A 440 15.85 24.73 -19.71
C ARG A 440 16.88 24.90 -20.82
N ALA A 441 16.55 24.50 -22.05
CA ALA A 441 17.44 24.70 -23.20
C ALA A 441 17.77 26.19 -23.43
N LYS A 442 16.77 27.07 -23.28
CA LYS A 442 16.97 28.53 -23.33
C LYS A 442 17.86 29.03 -22.18
N ALA A 443 17.62 28.58 -20.94
CA ALA A 443 18.43 28.96 -19.78
C ALA A 443 19.91 28.54 -19.94
N ALA A 444 20.15 27.31 -20.40
CA ALA A 444 21.50 26.81 -20.68
C ALA A 444 22.21 27.62 -21.78
N ALA A 445 21.49 28.02 -22.83
CA ALA A 445 22.04 28.84 -23.91
C ALA A 445 22.41 30.26 -23.46
N VAL A 446 21.69 30.83 -22.49
CA VAL A 446 22.02 32.14 -21.89
C VAL A 446 23.28 32.02 -21.02
N GLN A 447 23.38 30.98 -20.18
CA GLN A 447 24.56 30.75 -19.34
C GLN A 447 25.84 30.52 -20.16
N GLN A 448 25.75 29.91 -21.34
CA GLN A 448 26.90 29.75 -22.24
C GLN A 448 27.34 31.07 -22.91
N LYS A 449 26.43 32.04 -23.11
CA LYS A 449 26.77 33.35 -23.68
C LYS A 449 27.45 34.27 -22.67
N ASP A 450 27.07 34.22 -21.40
CA ASP A 450 27.65 35.07 -20.35
C ASP A 450 28.99 34.53 -19.79
N GLY A 451 29.37 33.30 -20.13
CA GLY A 451 30.65 32.68 -19.74
C GLY A 451 31.83 32.93 -20.68
N THR A 452 31.68 33.73 -21.75
CA THR A 452 32.77 34.02 -22.70
C THR A 452 33.42 35.38 -22.34
N PRO A 453 34.70 35.44 -21.90
CA PRO A 453 35.33 36.73 -21.63
C PRO A 453 35.53 37.52 -22.94
N PRO A 454 35.43 38.85 -22.93
CA PRO A 454 35.60 39.65 -24.14
C PRO A 454 37.04 39.50 -24.64
N ALA A 455 37.18 39.12 -25.92
CA ALA A 455 38.46 39.11 -26.60
C ALA A 455 39.08 40.52 -26.56
N GLY A 456 40.15 40.67 -25.78
CA GLY A 456 40.93 41.89 -25.72
C GLY A 456 41.57 42.22 -27.08
N PRO A 457 41.87 43.51 -27.34
CA PRO A 457 42.29 43.96 -28.66
C PRO A 457 43.67 43.41 -29.04
N SER A 458 43.75 42.82 -30.23
CA SER A 458 44.95 42.29 -30.87
C SER A 458 46.02 43.39 -31.04
N ALA A 459 47.08 43.33 -30.22
CA ALA A 459 48.29 44.12 -30.42
C ALA A 459 49.27 43.38 -31.33
N ARG A 460 49.28 43.78 -32.59
CA ARG A 460 50.18 43.35 -33.66
C ARG A 460 51.63 43.77 -33.33
N LYS A 461 52.54 42.81 -33.08
CA LYS A 461 54.00 43.04 -33.17
C LYS A 461 54.66 42.04 -34.12
N LYS A 462 55.21 42.58 -35.21
CA LYS A 462 56.03 41.92 -36.25
C LYS A 462 57.37 41.45 -35.67
N ARG A 463 57.90 40.31 -36.14
CA ARG A 463 59.34 40.04 -36.43
C ARG A 463 59.48 38.75 -37.26
N ARG A 464 59.58 38.89 -38.59
CA ARG A 464 60.70 38.52 -39.50
C ARG A 464 61.29 37.11 -39.36
N HIS A 465 61.11 36.32 -40.43
CA HIS A 465 61.76 35.04 -40.73
C HIS A 465 63.25 35.16 -41.11
N SER A 466 64.05 34.14 -40.77
CA SER A 466 65.04 33.56 -41.68
C SER A 466 65.50 32.14 -41.27
N SER A 467 65.56 31.27 -42.29
CA SER A 467 66.44 30.09 -42.52
C SER A 467 66.32 28.78 -41.70
N ARG A 468 65.92 27.73 -42.43
CA ARG A 468 66.15 26.25 -42.35
C ARG A 468 67.66 25.86 -42.27
N PRO A 469 68.09 24.57 -42.13
CA PRO A 469 67.41 23.28 -42.42
C PRO A 469 67.61 22.09 -41.42
N ASP A 470 66.85 21.00 -41.64
CA ASP A 470 66.92 19.63 -41.05
C ASP A 470 68.25 18.89 -41.37
N PRO A 471 68.64 17.75 -40.71
CA PRO A 471 68.10 16.38 -41.00
C PRO A 471 68.30 15.34 -39.82
N PRO A 472 68.31 14.00 -40.01
CA PRO A 472 67.24 13.09 -40.44
C PRO A 472 67.07 11.81 -39.56
N SER A 473 66.10 10.98 -39.98
CA SER A 473 65.80 9.58 -39.62
C SER A 473 66.98 8.58 -39.67
N SER A 474 66.90 7.46 -38.91
CA SER A 474 66.73 6.08 -39.46
C SER A 474 67.14 4.95 -38.50
N ASN A 475 66.45 3.82 -38.69
CA ASN A 475 66.82 2.42 -38.42
C ASN A 475 66.92 1.92 -36.97
N ALA A 476 66.75 0.63 -36.68
CA ALA A 476 65.96 -0.49 -37.22
C ALA A 476 66.42 -1.70 -36.39
N GLN A 477 65.46 -2.57 -36.05
CA GLN A 477 65.59 -4.02 -35.87
C GLN A 477 66.41 -4.63 -34.71
N GLU A 478 65.65 -5.43 -33.96
CA GLU A 478 65.87 -6.85 -33.65
C GLU A 478 66.93 -7.26 -32.62
N GLY A 479 66.52 -8.20 -31.77
CA GLY A 479 67.45 -9.01 -30.98
C GLY A 479 66.84 -9.57 -29.72
N GLU A 480 66.26 -10.77 -29.84
CA GLU A 480 65.78 -11.68 -28.81
C GLU A 480 66.75 -11.90 -27.64
N GLY A 481 66.24 -12.35 -26.48
CA GLY A 481 67.12 -12.84 -25.42
C GLY A 481 66.41 -13.18 -24.12
N VAL A 482 65.84 -14.37 -24.07
CA VAL A 482 65.40 -15.12 -22.88
C VAL A 482 66.51 -15.18 -21.81
N THR A 483 66.19 -15.04 -20.53
CA THR A 483 66.49 -16.02 -19.46
C THR A 483 66.22 -15.46 -18.05
N ASP A 484 65.34 -16.18 -17.36
CA ASP A 484 65.47 -16.75 -16.01
C ASP A 484 65.86 -15.94 -14.76
N ALA A 485 65.17 -16.40 -13.72
CA ALA A 485 65.63 -16.60 -12.34
C ALA A 485 65.38 -15.49 -11.29
N ARG A 486 64.25 -15.69 -10.62
CA ARG A 486 64.14 -16.21 -9.24
C ARG A 486 64.76 -15.39 -8.10
N ALA A 487 63.92 -15.27 -7.07
CA ALA A 487 64.25 -15.21 -5.64
C ALA A 487 64.81 -13.87 -5.13
N THR A 488 64.52 -13.38 -3.94
CA THR A 488 63.69 -13.78 -2.80
C THR A 488 63.91 -12.68 -1.76
N SER A 489 62.90 -12.43 -0.91
CA SER A 489 63.04 -11.89 0.45
C SER A 489 63.52 -10.41 0.52
N SER A 490 63.17 -9.60 1.50
CA SER A 490 62.72 -9.85 2.85
C SER A 490 62.04 -8.60 3.41
N SER A 491 61.18 -8.89 4.39
CA SER A 491 60.47 -8.05 5.34
C SER A 491 61.31 -7.06 6.16
N ALA A 492 60.71 -5.91 6.53
CA ALA A 492 60.69 -5.34 7.89
C ALA A 492 59.75 -4.11 7.89
N THR A 493 58.53 -4.16 8.44
CA THR A 493 58.12 -3.82 9.84
C THR A 493 58.53 -2.43 10.37
N SER A 494 57.53 -1.57 10.56
CA SER A 494 57.32 -0.69 11.73
C SER A 494 55.84 -0.25 11.69
N SER A 495 54.97 -0.66 12.64
CA SER A 495 54.66 0.02 13.92
C SER A 495 54.54 1.53 13.76
N SER A 496 53.52 2.26 14.19
CA SER A 496 52.40 2.05 15.13
C SER A 496 51.72 3.42 15.25
N SER A 497 50.40 3.47 15.44
CA SER A 497 49.74 4.23 16.53
C SER A 497 48.32 4.65 16.17
N SER A 498 47.41 4.02 16.89
CA SER A 498 46.05 4.43 17.23
C SER A 498 45.99 5.79 17.92
N SER A 499 44.89 6.52 17.71
CA SER A 499 44.28 7.36 18.74
C SER A 499 42.77 7.48 18.54
N SER A 500 42.06 6.97 19.54
CA SER A 500 40.62 7.01 19.78
C SER A 500 40.23 8.21 20.65
N SER A 501 39.05 8.77 20.43
CA SER A 501 38.16 9.39 21.44
C SER A 501 36.87 9.84 20.73
N SER A 502 35.71 9.17 20.84
CA SER A 502 34.70 9.22 21.93
C SER A 502 34.20 10.63 22.27
N SER A 503 32.94 10.96 21.97
CA SER A 503 31.81 11.05 22.93
C SER A 503 30.71 12.02 22.49
N ASN A 504 29.48 11.70 22.90
CA ASN A 504 28.21 12.48 22.95
C ASN A 504 27.35 12.37 21.68
N ALA A 505 26.23 11.65 21.62
CA ALA A 505 25.10 11.49 22.55
C ALA A 505 24.41 12.82 22.87
N SER A 506 23.36 13.12 22.11
CA SER A 506 22.31 14.08 22.45
C SER A 506 20.97 13.50 21.97
N ASP A 507 20.09 13.31 22.94
CA ASP A 507 18.65 13.09 22.80
C ASP A 507 17.99 14.28 22.07
N ASP A 508 16.99 13.98 21.23
CA ASP A 508 15.80 14.81 20.94
C ASP A 508 14.88 13.98 20.01
N SER A 509 13.85 13.32 20.54
CA SER A 509 12.48 13.83 20.68
C SER A 509 11.80 14.16 19.34
N SER A 510 11.11 13.18 18.76
CA SER A 510 10.06 13.43 17.77
C SER A 510 8.73 13.00 18.35
N HIS A 511 7.94 14.02 18.73
CA HIS A 511 6.53 13.95 19.07
C HIS A 511 5.76 13.16 18.01
N ALA A 512 5.18 12.04 18.42
CA ALA A 512 4.01 11.47 17.77
C ALA A 512 2.79 12.28 18.23
N SER A 513 2.15 12.98 17.31
CA SER A 513 0.82 13.54 17.51
C SER A 513 -0.19 12.39 17.34
N ASP A 514 -0.64 11.86 18.48
CA ASP A 514 -1.94 11.20 18.60
C ASP A 514 -3.04 12.23 18.28
N ASP A 515 -3.98 11.84 17.42
CA ASP A 515 -5.43 12.04 17.59
C ASP A 515 -6.16 11.67 16.30
N THR A 516 -6.66 10.43 16.21
CA THR A 516 -7.84 10.15 15.38
C THR A 516 -8.86 9.38 16.21
N ASP A 517 -9.95 10.09 16.47
CA ASP A 517 -11.04 9.73 17.36
C ASP A 517 -11.83 8.52 16.80
N HIS A 518 -12.01 7.50 17.64
CA HIS A 518 -12.70 6.27 17.30
C HIS A 518 -14.22 6.50 17.23
N THR A 519 -14.82 6.27 16.06
CA THR A 519 -16.29 6.17 15.95
C THR A 519 -16.76 4.78 16.40
N LEU A 520 -16.97 4.63 17.70
CA LEU A 520 -17.70 3.50 18.28
C LEU A 520 -19.20 3.68 18.00
N VAL A 521 -19.73 2.92 17.04
CA VAL A 521 -21.18 2.80 16.85
C VAL A 521 -21.74 1.90 17.96
N SER A 522 -22.16 2.51 19.08
CA SER A 522 -22.99 1.83 20.07
C SER A 522 -24.44 1.78 19.57
N SER A 523 -24.98 0.58 19.39
CA SER A 523 -26.40 0.34 19.15
C SER A 523 -27.22 0.76 20.37
N ARG A 524 -27.92 1.90 20.28
CA ARG A 524 -28.93 2.31 21.27
C ARG A 524 -30.19 1.45 21.14
N SER A 525 -30.39 0.56 22.11
CA SER A 525 -31.70 0.00 22.44
C SER A 525 -32.46 1.01 23.33
N GLY A 526 -33.34 1.80 22.73
CA GLY A 526 -34.30 2.63 23.45
C GLY A 526 -35.58 1.85 23.69
N SER A 527 -35.84 1.47 24.95
CA SER A 527 -37.14 1.02 25.41
C SER A 527 -38.02 2.24 25.70
N GLU A 528 -39.07 2.45 24.93
CA GLU A 528 -40.17 3.35 25.29
C GLU A 528 -41.47 2.54 25.39
N LYS A 529 -41.92 2.38 26.63
CA LYS A 529 -43.32 2.14 27.00
C LYS A 529 -44.10 3.43 26.74
N LEU A 530 -45.28 3.35 26.13
CA LEU A 530 -46.47 4.22 26.34
C LEU A 530 -47.65 3.54 25.61
N THR A 531 -48.49 2.78 26.30
CA THR A 531 -49.89 3.11 26.70
C THR A 531 -50.86 3.30 25.54
N ALA A 532 -51.84 2.39 25.47
CA ALA A 532 -53.07 2.51 24.69
C ALA A 532 -54.01 3.54 25.34
N ASP A 533 -54.69 4.35 24.52
CA ASP A 533 -56.16 4.44 24.55
C ASP A 533 -56.72 5.26 23.37
N ASP A 534 -57.71 4.63 22.74
CA ASP A 534 -59.02 5.15 22.33
C ASP A 534 -59.25 6.31 21.33
N THR A 535 -60.17 5.98 20.41
CA THR A 535 -61.30 6.74 19.82
C THR A 535 -61.33 7.11 18.33
N LYS A 536 -62.15 6.30 17.63
CA LYS A 536 -63.36 6.65 16.84
C LYS A 536 -63.30 7.41 15.50
N ASP A 537 -63.94 6.70 14.55
CA ASP A 537 -64.97 7.14 13.59
C ASP A 537 -64.58 7.97 12.35
N GLY A 538 -64.82 7.38 11.18
CA GLY A 538 -65.81 7.96 10.25
C GLY A 538 -65.47 7.98 8.75
N LEU A 539 -66.35 7.32 7.97
CA LEU A 539 -66.79 7.59 6.58
C LEU A 539 -65.92 6.98 5.45
N GLU A 540 -66.28 5.84 4.84
CA GLU A 540 -67.36 5.56 3.84
C GLU A 540 -67.17 6.24 2.46
N ASP A 541 -66.87 5.44 1.43
CA ASP A 541 -67.67 5.40 0.18
C ASP A 541 -67.34 4.14 -0.69
N SER A 542 -68.34 3.26 -0.84
CA SER A 542 -69.02 2.82 -2.10
C SER A 542 -68.18 2.43 -3.35
N LEU A 543 -68.39 1.36 -4.15
CA LEU A 543 -69.44 0.34 -4.37
C LEU A 543 -68.92 -0.75 -5.37
N GLU A 544 -69.39 -2.01 -5.21
CA GLU A 544 -69.76 -3.08 -6.20
C GLU A 544 -68.81 -3.54 -7.33
N ASP A 545 -68.81 -4.78 -7.86
CA ASP A 545 -69.37 -6.13 -7.62
C ASP A 545 -68.63 -7.07 -8.64
N GLY A 546 -68.53 -8.38 -8.41
CA GLY A 546 -68.05 -9.32 -9.44
C GLY A 546 -67.43 -10.64 -9.01
N SER A 547 -68.26 -11.57 -8.54
CA SER A 547 -67.99 -12.99 -8.28
C SER A 547 -67.25 -13.76 -9.40
N LYS A 548 -66.23 -14.58 -9.05
CA LYS A 548 -66.15 -16.03 -9.35
C LYS A 548 -64.86 -16.70 -8.81
N ARG A 549 -64.99 -17.99 -8.52
CA ARG A 549 -64.27 -18.79 -7.51
C ARG A 549 -63.26 -19.77 -8.15
N ALA A 550 -62.23 -20.10 -7.37
CA ALA A 550 -61.62 -21.44 -7.18
C ALA A 550 -60.46 -21.97 -8.06
N LYS A 551 -59.34 -22.17 -7.34
CA LYS A 551 -58.52 -23.40 -7.18
C LYS A 551 -57.36 -23.70 -8.16
N ALA A 552 -56.16 -23.52 -7.60
CA ALA A 552 -55.07 -24.50 -7.36
C ALA A 552 -54.64 -25.45 -8.49
N PHE A 553 -53.32 -25.52 -8.74
CA PHE A 553 -52.56 -26.79 -8.76
C PHE A 553 -51.04 -26.55 -8.86
N THR A 554 -50.27 -27.23 -8.02
CA THR A 554 -48.82 -27.48 -8.12
C THR A 554 -48.44 -28.32 -9.35
N PRO A 555 -47.18 -28.30 -9.81
CA PRO A 555 -46.62 -29.48 -10.49
C PRO A 555 -45.35 -30.06 -9.86
N ARG A 556 -45.34 -31.39 -9.90
CA ARG A 556 -44.27 -32.33 -9.55
C ARG A 556 -43.29 -32.55 -10.71
N ARG A 557 -42.09 -32.98 -10.30
CA ARG A 557 -41.06 -33.82 -10.95
C ARG A 557 -41.54 -34.92 -11.94
N SER A 558 -40.82 -35.12 -13.05
CA SER A 558 -40.64 -36.41 -13.79
C SER A 558 -39.48 -36.27 -14.81
N GLN A 559 -38.37 -37.01 -14.68
CA GLN A 559 -38.02 -38.33 -15.27
C GLN A 559 -37.67 -38.38 -16.78
N ARG A 560 -36.35 -38.48 -17.05
CA ARG A 560 -35.58 -39.41 -17.92
C ARG A 560 -36.31 -40.24 -18.99
N VAL A 561 -35.82 -40.20 -20.24
CA VAL A 561 -35.98 -41.26 -21.27
C VAL A 561 -34.64 -41.49 -22.01
N LYS A 562 -34.30 -42.77 -22.24
CA LYS A 562 -33.18 -43.30 -23.05
C LYS A 562 -33.66 -43.62 -24.48
N ARG A 563 -32.72 -43.55 -25.46
CA ARG A 563 -32.51 -44.43 -26.66
C ARG A 563 -31.77 -43.60 -27.74
N GLN A 564 -30.89 -44.07 -28.63
CA GLN A 564 -30.35 -45.38 -29.02
C GLN A 564 -29.10 -45.13 -29.91
N ARG A 565 -28.08 -45.99 -29.83
CA ARG A 565 -27.01 -46.13 -30.84
C ARG A 565 -27.51 -47.00 -32.00
N VAL A 566 -27.15 -46.68 -33.24
CA VAL A 566 -27.03 -47.65 -34.34
C VAL A 566 -25.86 -47.28 -35.27
N ARG A 567 -24.96 -48.26 -35.40
CA ARG A 567 -23.89 -48.52 -36.38
C ARG A 567 -22.66 -47.62 -36.38
#